data_AF-A0A7C7S1E4-F1
#
_entry.id   AF-A0A7C7S1E4-F1
#
_cell.length_a   1.000
_cell.length_b   1.000
_cell.length_c   1.000
_cell.angle_alpha   90.00
_cell.angle_beta   90.00
_cell.angle_gamma   90.00
#
_symmetry.space_group_name_H-M   'P 1'
#
loop_
_entity.id
_entity.type
_entity.pdbx_description
1 polymer ?
#
loop_
_entity_poly.entity_id
_entity_poly.type
_entity_poly.pdbx_seq_one_letter_code
_entity_poly.pdbx_strand_id
1 'polypeptide(L)'
;MEATNQKPWRGIGVEVDKNLSSREMLYKAKLDWEVSKIPSQRPKSYGNQETIRFFKDFFGAAEAEIETVGGLDAARILWSLGRLKENFILKGGDVVKSYVLLASRDEGREKIEVQFLTIRESCFNMLKISSNAKPYIKNVFRRTFKPTFPFLNQKAQKFDDETRKKVRDMAAMGNKAISDFAENARLLTDKKVDNVIAWRFMFNVFQSDVDTNIPLLEEKELGELAANETRLAVDAFSRAPGQELESSSMTAWGLLNAVTYIVDHRLSKSQDSRLRQAWFGANAKLKKRAFELALAL
;
A
#
# COMPACT_ATOMS: atom_id res chain seq x y z
N MET A 1 -10.57 -62.08 32.54
CA MET A 1 -11.37 -61.09 33.29
C MET A 1 -10.41 -60.14 33.95
N GLU A 2 -10.17 -58.98 33.35
CA GLU A 2 -9.49 -57.83 33.98
C GLU A 2 -9.86 -56.58 33.17
N ALA A 3 -11.15 -56.27 33.11
CA ALA A 3 -11.51 -54.86 32.97
C ALA A 3 -11.72 -54.40 34.40
N THR A 4 -10.91 -53.46 34.90
CA THR A 4 -11.39 -52.36 35.75
C THR A 4 -10.25 -51.55 36.36
N ASN A 5 -10.48 -50.23 36.42
CA ASN A 5 -9.86 -49.27 37.33
C ASN A 5 -8.49 -48.66 36.99
N GLN A 6 -8.15 -48.49 35.72
CA GLN A 6 -7.17 -47.44 35.37
C GLN A 6 -7.90 -46.18 34.91
N LYS A 7 -7.66 -45.07 35.62
CA LYS A 7 -8.24 -43.76 35.30
C LYS A 7 -7.86 -43.40 33.85
N PRO A 8 -8.78 -42.87 33.02
CA PRO A 8 -8.50 -42.55 31.62
C PRO A 8 -7.29 -41.62 31.38
N TRP A 9 -6.89 -40.86 32.40
CA TRP A 9 -5.80 -39.88 32.38
C TRP A 9 -4.54 -40.33 33.14
N ARG A 10 -4.39 -41.63 33.42
CA ARG A 10 -3.21 -42.17 34.12
C ARG A 10 -1.92 -41.79 33.38
N GLY A 11 -1.00 -41.12 34.07
CA GLY A 11 0.29 -40.66 33.50
C GLY A 11 0.28 -39.25 32.88
N ILE A 12 -0.89 -38.62 32.71
CA ILE A 12 -1.03 -37.27 32.14
C ILE A 12 -1.33 -36.22 33.24
N GLY A 13 -1.91 -36.64 34.37
CA GLY A 13 -2.22 -35.77 35.51
C GLY A 13 -1.56 -36.23 36.81
N VAL A 14 -1.53 -35.34 37.80
CA VAL A 14 -1.00 -35.62 39.14
C VAL A 14 -2.15 -35.66 40.14
N GLU A 15 -2.20 -36.70 40.99
CA GLU A 15 -3.25 -36.80 42.01
C GLU A 15 -2.99 -35.80 43.15
N VAL A 16 -4.05 -35.06 43.52
CA VAL A 16 -4.03 -34.04 44.56
C VAL A 16 -5.08 -34.36 45.63
N ASP A 17 -4.77 -34.05 46.90
CA ASP A 17 -5.66 -34.24 48.05
C ASP A 17 -6.46 -32.96 48.34
N LYS A 18 -7.69 -33.09 48.88
CA LYS A 18 -8.58 -31.95 49.17
C LYS A 18 -8.03 -30.93 50.17
N ASN A 19 -7.05 -31.32 50.99
CA ASN A 19 -6.43 -30.45 51.98
C ASN A 19 -5.31 -29.57 51.38
N LEU A 20 -4.90 -29.81 50.13
CA LEU A 20 -3.97 -28.92 49.43
C LEU A 20 -4.68 -27.62 49.04
N SER A 21 -4.01 -26.49 49.23
CA SER A 21 -4.49 -25.22 48.67
C SER A 21 -4.37 -25.21 47.14
N SER A 22 -5.15 -24.37 46.46
CA SER A 22 -5.12 -24.25 45.00
C SER A 22 -3.71 -23.97 44.44
N ARG A 23 -2.90 -23.22 45.20
CA ARG A 23 -1.51 -22.90 44.83
C ARG A 23 -0.60 -24.13 44.90
N GLU A 24 -0.74 -24.94 45.94
CA GLU A 24 0.05 -26.17 46.11
C GLU A 24 -0.36 -27.23 45.09
N MET A 25 -1.64 -27.29 44.70
CA MET A 25 -2.10 -28.15 43.61
C MET A 25 -1.48 -27.77 42.26
N LEU A 26 -1.41 -26.47 41.93
CA LEU A 26 -0.76 -25.98 40.72
C LEU A 26 0.73 -26.35 40.70
N TYR A 27 1.44 -26.14 41.82
CA TYR A 27 2.86 -26.52 41.95
C TYR A 27 3.05 -28.04 41.78
N LYS A 28 2.21 -28.85 42.45
CA LYS A 28 2.29 -30.31 42.39
C LYS A 28 2.01 -30.85 40.98
N ALA A 29 1.14 -30.19 40.22
CA ALA A 29 0.89 -30.49 38.82
C ALA A 29 1.93 -29.89 37.85
N LYS A 30 2.92 -29.11 38.34
CA LYS A 30 3.89 -28.33 37.56
C LYS A 30 3.22 -27.35 36.59
N LEU A 31 2.09 -26.79 37.00
CA LEU A 31 1.28 -25.83 36.24
C LEU A 31 1.46 -24.38 36.72
N ASP A 32 2.33 -24.16 37.71
CA ASP A 32 2.67 -22.87 38.30
C ASP A 32 3.75 -22.12 37.49
N TRP A 33 3.86 -22.39 36.20
CA TRP A 33 4.81 -21.71 35.32
C TRP A 33 4.31 -20.28 35.02
N GLU A 34 5.20 -19.30 35.17
CA GLU A 34 4.94 -17.93 34.73
C GLU A 34 5.54 -17.71 33.34
N VAL A 35 4.74 -17.18 32.41
CA VAL A 35 5.24 -16.71 31.11
C VAL A 35 5.73 -15.28 31.25
N SER A 36 7.03 -15.10 31.41
CA SER A 36 7.65 -13.81 31.14
C SER A 36 7.94 -13.69 29.64
N LYS A 37 7.13 -12.90 28.92
CA LYS A 37 7.44 -12.51 27.54
C LYS A 37 8.57 -11.47 27.56
N ILE A 38 9.80 -11.90 27.82
CA ILE A 38 10.97 -11.05 27.55
C ILE A 38 11.07 -10.94 26.02
N PRO A 39 10.98 -9.74 25.42
CA PRO A 39 11.33 -9.59 24.02
C PRO A 39 12.79 -10.02 23.88
N SER A 40 13.04 -11.07 23.11
CA SER A 40 14.38 -11.37 22.59
C SER A 40 15.06 -10.04 22.24
N GLN A 41 16.19 -9.72 22.88
CA GLN A 41 16.99 -8.54 22.52
C GLN A 41 17.55 -8.63 21.09
N ARG A 42 17.40 -9.79 20.43
CA ARG A 42 17.64 -9.93 19.01
C ARG A 42 16.43 -9.44 18.20
N PRO A 43 16.66 -8.67 17.13
CA PRO A 43 15.61 -8.27 16.21
C PRO A 43 14.85 -9.51 15.70
N LYS A 44 13.51 -9.47 15.78
CA LYS A 44 12.62 -10.62 15.47
C LYS A 44 12.77 -11.19 14.04
N SER A 45 13.45 -10.52 13.12
CA SER A 45 13.76 -11.03 11.78
C SER A 45 14.98 -10.32 11.17
N TYR A 46 16.06 -11.07 10.93
CA TYR A 46 17.24 -10.56 10.18
C TYR A 46 16.86 -10.09 8.77
N GLY A 47 15.94 -10.79 8.09
CA GLY A 47 15.48 -10.42 6.75
C GLY A 47 14.73 -9.09 6.72
N ASN A 48 13.94 -8.80 7.77
CA ASN A 48 13.26 -7.50 7.88
C ASN A 48 14.28 -6.37 8.09
N GLN A 49 15.29 -6.58 8.93
CA GLN A 49 16.35 -5.59 9.12
C GLN A 49 17.16 -5.33 7.85
N GLU A 50 17.53 -6.40 7.13
CA GLU A 50 18.22 -6.29 5.84
C GLU A 50 17.36 -5.49 4.84
N THR A 51 16.05 -5.71 4.82
CA THR A 51 15.10 -4.99 3.96
C THR A 51 14.97 -3.52 4.34
N ILE A 52 14.82 -3.18 5.63
CA ILE A 52 14.73 -1.77 6.07
C ILE A 52 16.06 -1.05 5.85
N ARG A 53 17.19 -1.74 6.03
CA ARG A 53 18.50 -1.19 5.66
C ARG A 53 18.58 -0.92 4.16
N PHE A 54 18.04 -1.81 3.32
CA PHE A 54 17.95 -1.58 1.89
C PHE A 54 17.14 -0.33 1.58
N PHE A 55 15.97 -0.17 2.20
CA PHE A 55 15.14 1.03 2.02
C PHE A 55 15.92 2.29 2.38
N LYS A 56 16.63 2.30 3.51
CA LYS A 56 17.42 3.45 3.95
C LYS A 56 18.48 3.85 2.94
N ASP A 57 19.27 2.88 2.46
CA ASP A 57 20.33 3.16 1.50
C ASP A 57 19.78 3.50 0.11
N PHE A 58 18.65 2.91 -0.29
CA PHE A 58 17.94 3.28 -1.53
C PHE A 58 17.49 4.74 -1.48
N PHE A 59 16.78 5.16 -0.44
CA PHE A 59 16.29 6.54 -0.35
C PHE A 59 17.43 7.55 -0.27
N GLY A 60 18.51 7.24 0.46
CA GLY A 60 19.72 8.06 0.48
C GLY A 60 20.36 8.20 -0.91
N ALA A 61 20.42 7.12 -1.71
CA ALA A 61 20.92 7.17 -3.07
C ALA A 61 19.97 7.87 -4.06
N ALA A 62 18.66 7.79 -3.82
CA ALA A 62 17.62 8.46 -4.62
C ALA A 62 17.42 9.93 -4.24
N GLU A 63 18.15 10.45 -3.24
CA GLU A 63 17.93 11.77 -2.63
C GLU A 63 16.48 11.99 -2.15
N ALA A 64 15.85 10.90 -1.68
CA ALA A 64 14.52 10.90 -1.13
C ALA A 64 14.57 10.90 0.40
N GLU A 65 13.67 11.64 1.04
CA GLU A 65 13.55 11.67 2.50
C GLU A 65 12.58 10.59 2.97
N ILE A 66 13.02 9.70 3.85
CA ILE A 66 12.15 8.63 4.37
C ILE A 66 11.13 9.25 5.33
N GLU A 67 9.85 9.13 5.00
CA GLU A 67 8.78 9.66 5.85
C GLU A 67 8.04 8.57 6.62
N THR A 68 7.81 7.41 5.99
CA THR A 68 6.97 6.36 6.60
C THR A 68 7.50 4.97 6.30
N VAL A 69 7.41 4.07 7.28
CA VAL A 69 7.73 2.64 7.17
C VAL A 69 6.58 1.87 7.80
N GLY A 70 6.17 0.77 7.19
CA GLY A 70 5.06 -0.03 7.70
C GLY A 70 5.08 -1.48 7.27
N GLY A 71 4.11 -2.23 7.80
CA GLY A 71 3.81 -3.61 7.39
C GLY A 71 2.36 -3.71 6.94
N LEU A 72 2.10 -4.51 5.91
CA LEU A 72 0.75 -4.92 5.46
C LEU A 72 0.64 -6.44 5.45
N ASP A 73 -0.59 -6.94 5.44
CA ASP A 73 -0.92 -8.37 5.41
C ASP A 73 -0.24 -9.14 6.55
N ALA A 74 -0.50 -8.73 7.79
CA ALA A 74 0.16 -9.29 8.98
C ALA A 74 1.71 -9.27 8.88
N ALA A 75 2.26 -8.15 8.38
CA ALA A 75 3.69 -7.92 8.16
C ALA A 75 4.35 -8.83 7.09
N ARG A 76 3.57 -9.53 6.27
CA ARG A 76 4.09 -10.23 5.08
C ARG A 76 4.59 -9.26 4.02
N ILE A 77 4.05 -8.04 3.96
CA ILE A 77 4.53 -7.00 3.06
C ILE A 77 5.19 -5.91 3.90
N LEU A 78 6.51 -5.77 3.81
CA LEU A 78 7.20 -4.58 4.35
C LEU A 78 7.17 -3.48 3.31
N TRP A 79 6.92 -2.25 3.73
CA TRP A 79 6.93 -1.12 2.80
C TRP A 79 7.48 0.14 3.46
N SER A 80 7.90 1.08 2.62
CA SER A 80 8.32 2.41 3.05
C SER A 80 8.08 3.45 1.96
N LEU A 81 7.71 4.65 2.38
CA LEU A 81 7.55 5.82 1.54
C LEU A 81 8.72 6.78 1.77
N GLY A 82 9.36 7.18 0.67
CA GLY A 82 10.32 8.27 0.64
C GLY A 82 9.79 9.42 -0.21
N ARG A 83 9.83 10.64 0.32
CA ARG A 83 9.45 11.86 -0.38
C ARG A 83 10.55 12.29 -1.33
N LEU A 84 10.16 12.55 -2.57
CA LEU A 84 11.05 13.09 -3.61
C LEU A 84 11.03 14.62 -3.57
N LYS A 85 12.08 15.25 -4.13
CA LYS A 85 12.20 16.71 -4.19
C LYS A 85 11.18 17.36 -5.13
N GLU A 86 10.80 16.64 -6.20
CA GLU A 86 9.95 17.13 -7.27
C GLU A 86 8.47 17.20 -6.84
N ASN A 87 8.04 18.31 -6.24
CA ASN A 87 6.62 18.55 -5.94
C ASN A 87 6.06 19.57 -6.95
N PHE A 88 4.76 19.54 -7.21
CA PHE A 88 4.13 20.55 -8.07
C PHE A 88 2.87 21.13 -7.42
N ILE A 89 2.56 22.36 -7.82
CA ILE A 89 1.43 23.13 -7.32
C ILE A 89 0.52 23.41 -8.52
N LEU A 90 -0.77 23.12 -8.36
CA LEU A 90 -1.81 23.43 -9.34
C LEU A 90 -2.53 24.73 -8.97
N LYS A 91 -3.47 25.17 -9.83
CA LYS A 91 -4.29 26.37 -9.60
C LYS A 91 -4.98 26.34 -8.24
N GLY A 92 -5.17 27.51 -7.64
CA GLY A 92 -5.74 27.63 -6.29
C GLY A 92 -4.83 27.13 -5.16
N GLY A 93 -3.53 26.95 -5.40
CA GLY A 93 -2.57 26.53 -4.35
C GLY A 93 -2.64 25.04 -4.00
N ASP A 94 -3.19 24.21 -4.89
CA ASP A 94 -3.36 22.77 -4.66
C ASP A 94 -2.03 22.02 -4.80
N VAL A 95 -1.45 21.63 -3.67
CA VAL A 95 -0.12 21.01 -3.58
C VAL A 95 -0.20 19.49 -3.78
N VAL A 96 0.59 18.99 -4.72
CA VAL A 96 0.77 17.55 -4.97
C VAL A 96 2.23 17.18 -4.72
N LYS A 97 2.41 16.30 -3.72
CA LYS A 97 3.73 15.83 -3.29
C LYS A 97 4.10 14.52 -3.97
N SER A 98 5.39 14.32 -4.21
CA SER A 98 5.90 13.16 -4.94
C SER A 98 6.63 12.20 -4.04
N TYR A 99 6.43 10.91 -4.30
CA TYR A 99 6.91 9.83 -3.46
C TYR A 99 7.44 8.67 -4.28
N VAL A 100 8.37 7.94 -3.67
CA VAL A 100 8.75 6.59 -4.07
C VAL A 100 8.34 5.62 -2.97
N LEU A 101 7.53 4.64 -3.34
CA LEU A 101 7.14 3.50 -2.51
C LEU A 101 8.07 2.33 -2.80
N LEU A 102 8.70 1.83 -1.74
CA LEU A 102 9.41 0.56 -1.75
C LEU A 102 8.55 -0.49 -1.04
N ALA A 103 8.40 -1.66 -1.64
CA ALA A 103 7.68 -2.78 -1.03
C ALA A 103 8.41 -4.10 -1.21
N SER A 104 8.52 -4.88 -0.15
CA SER A 104 9.01 -6.26 -0.16
C SER A 104 7.87 -7.19 0.20
N ARG A 105 7.43 -7.97 -0.78
CA ARG A 105 6.28 -8.89 -0.68
C ARG A 105 6.68 -10.35 -0.62
N ASP A 106 7.84 -10.63 -1.22
CA ASP A 106 8.45 -11.94 -1.26
C ASP A 106 8.83 -12.40 0.15
N GLU A 107 8.52 -13.65 0.48
CA GLU A 107 8.98 -14.30 1.73
C GLU A 107 10.51 -14.38 1.75
N GLY A 108 11.13 -14.56 0.57
CA GLY A 108 12.57 -14.54 0.38
C GLY A 108 13.21 -13.15 0.58
N ARG A 109 12.42 -12.07 0.53
CA ARG A 109 12.86 -10.67 0.62
C ARG A 109 13.94 -10.30 -0.40
N GLU A 110 14.04 -11.02 -1.52
CA GLU A 110 15.12 -10.85 -2.51
C GLU A 110 14.84 -9.73 -3.52
N LYS A 111 13.56 -9.47 -3.80
CA LYS A 111 13.13 -8.46 -4.77
C LYS A 111 12.33 -7.38 -4.06
N ILE A 112 12.74 -6.13 -4.27
CA ILE A 112 12.05 -4.94 -3.78
C ILE A 112 11.31 -4.33 -4.96
N GLU A 113 10.00 -4.21 -4.83
CA GLU A 113 9.13 -3.48 -5.75
C GLU A 113 9.34 -1.98 -5.53
N VAL A 114 9.51 -1.24 -6.61
CA VAL A 114 9.67 0.22 -6.63
C VAL A 114 8.52 0.82 -7.41
N GLN A 115 7.78 1.74 -6.79
CA GLN A 115 6.70 2.46 -7.44
C GLN A 115 6.82 3.96 -7.18
N PHE A 116 6.50 4.78 -8.17
CA PHE A 116 6.39 6.23 -8.02
C PHE A 116 4.93 6.59 -7.79
N LEU A 117 4.68 7.46 -6.81
CA LEU A 117 3.35 7.86 -6.40
C LEU A 117 3.30 9.38 -6.25
N THR A 118 2.11 9.93 -6.42
CA THR A 118 1.79 11.30 -5.98
C THR A 118 0.78 11.24 -4.84
N ILE A 119 0.90 12.16 -3.90
CA ILE A 119 -0.03 12.35 -2.78
C ILE A 119 -0.49 13.80 -2.79
N ARG A 120 -1.79 14.01 -2.95
CA ARG A 120 -2.40 15.34 -2.93
C ARG A 120 -2.66 15.77 -1.49
N GLU A 121 -2.14 16.92 -1.07
CA GLU A 121 -2.14 17.32 0.35
C GLU A 121 -3.53 17.63 0.92
N SER A 122 -4.44 18.15 0.09
CA SER A 122 -5.79 18.54 0.51
C SER A 122 -6.71 17.36 0.85
N CYS A 123 -6.42 16.15 0.34
CA CYS A 123 -7.27 14.97 0.54
C CYS A 123 -6.50 13.68 0.87
N PHE A 124 -5.18 13.68 0.78
CA PHE A 124 -4.30 12.52 0.91
C PHE A 124 -4.60 11.38 -0.09
N ASN A 125 -5.20 11.72 -1.23
CA ASN A 125 -5.37 10.78 -2.35
C ASN A 125 -4.01 10.37 -2.91
N MET A 126 -3.83 9.07 -3.16
CA MET A 126 -2.61 8.51 -3.72
C MET A 126 -2.84 8.09 -5.17
N LEU A 127 -1.93 8.45 -6.08
CA LEU A 127 -1.98 7.97 -7.46
C LEU A 127 -0.63 7.41 -7.89
N LYS A 128 -0.64 6.19 -8.45
CA LYS A 128 0.55 5.55 -8.98
C LYS A 128 0.90 6.13 -10.35
N ILE A 129 2.14 6.58 -10.48
CA ILE A 129 2.69 7.13 -11.72
C ILE A 129 3.42 6.02 -12.48
N SER A 130 3.12 5.91 -13.77
CA SER A 130 3.81 4.98 -14.67
C SER A 130 5.14 5.58 -15.10
N SER A 131 6.25 4.88 -14.84
CA SER A 131 7.59 5.30 -15.22
C SER A 131 8.29 4.20 -16.03
N ASN A 132 9.28 4.58 -16.83
CA ASN A 132 10.16 3.66 -17.55
C ASN A 132 11.19 2.97 -16.64
N ALA A 133 11.27 3.36 -15.37
CA ALA A 133 12.11 2.69 -14.38
C ALA A 133 11.69 1.22 -14.24
N LYS A 134 12.67 0.33 -14.03
CA LYS A 134 12.37 -1.07 -13.73
C LYS A 134 11.56 -1.16 -12.44
N PRO A 135 10.44 -1.90 -12.41
CA PRO A 135 9.56 -1.95 -11.23
C PRO A 135 10.16 -2.76 -10.07
N TYR A 136 11.30 -3.42 -10.27
CA TYR A 136 11.96 -4.24 -9.25
C TYR A 136 13.45 -4.01 -9.21
N ILE A 137 14.00 -4.02 -8.00
CA ILE A 137 15.43 -4.01 -7.73
C ILE A 137 15.78 -5.15 -6.76
N LYS A 138 16.94 -5.79 -6.98
CA LYS A 138 17.40 -6.87 -6.10
C LYS A 138 17.85 -6.29 -4.76
N ASN A 139 17.39 -6.89 -3.67
CA ASN A 139 17.85 -6.58 -2.32
C ASN A 139 19.27 -7.12 -2.11
N VAL A 140 20.27 -6.25 -2.28
CA VAL A 140 21.68 -6.63 -2.07
C VAL A 140 21.97 -6.98 -0.61
N PHE A 141 21.22 -6.48 0.38
CA PHE A 141 21.47 -6.88 1.76
C PHE A 141 20.97 -8.28 2.09
N ARG A 142 20.17 -8.90 1.21
CA ARG A 142 19.66 -10.24 1.45
C ARG A 142 20.78 -11.26 1.36
N ARG A 143 21.04 -11.94 2.48
CA ARG A 143 22.02 -13.03 2.52
C ARG A 143 21.42 -14.27 1.87
N THR A 144 22.05 -14.75 0.80
CA THR A 144 21.81 -16.11 0.30
C THR A 144 22.43 -17.09 1.28
N PHE A 145 21.60 -17.92 1.92
CA PHE A 145 22.09 -19.00 2.77
C PHE A 145 22.94 -19.94 1.91
N LYS A 146 24.22 -20.11 2.23
CA LYS A 146 25.07 -21.13 1.61
C LYS A 146 24.92 -22.43 2.39
N PRO A 147 24.32 -23.49 1.81
CA PRO A 147 24.14 -24.77 2.50
C PRO A 147 25.42 -25.62 2.54
N THR A 148 26.58 -25.04 2.20
CA THR A 148 27.88 -25.72 2.19
C THR A 148 28.78 -25.18 3.29
N PHE A 149 29.51 -26.08 3.95
CA PHE A 149 30.42 -25.73 5.04
C PHE A 149 31.67 -25.01 4.51
N PRO A 150 32.21 -24.00 5.22
CA PRO A 150 31.63 -23.38 6.41
C PRO A 150 30.40 -22.54 6.02
N PHE A 151 29.30 -22.65 6.77
CA PHE A 151 28.02 -21.93 6.57
C PHE A 151 28.16 -20.40 6.82
N LEU A 152 29.24 -19.80 6.33
CA LEU A 152 29.63 -18.41 6.50
C LEU A 152 29.06 -17.59 5.35
N ASN A 153 28.29 -16.57 5.73
CA ASN A 153 27.88 -15.53 4.80
C ASN A 153 29.09 -14.63 4.51
N GLN A 154 29.50 -14.59 3.23
CA GLN A 154 30.61 -13.77 2.74
C GLN A 154 30.30 -12.28 2.87
N LYS A 155 30.92 -11.61 3.87
CA LYS A 155 30.97 -10.15 4.10
C LYS A 155 29.62 -9.45 4.24
N ALA A 156 29.61 -8.33 4.99
CA ALA A 156 28.47 -7.43 4.98
C ALA A 156 28.34 -6.82 3.58
N GLN A 157 27.27 -7.15 2.86
CA GLN A 157 26.98 -6.48 1.58
C GLN A 157 26.84 -4.98 1.85
N LYS A 158 27.32 -4.17 0.91
CA LYS A 158 27.26 -2.70 0.93
C LYS A 158 26.52 -2.25 -0.31
N PHE A 159 25.92 -1.07 -0.23
CA PHE A 159 25.37 -0.39 -1.40
C PHE A 159 26.54 0.16 -2.24
N ASP A 160 26.99 -0.65 -3.21
CA ASP A 160 28.10 -0.33 -4.11
C ASP A 160 27.74 0.77 -5.11
N ASP A 161 28.76 1.31 -5.78
CA ASP A 161 28.58 2.45 -6.70
C ASP A 161 27.70 2.10 -7.91
N GLU A 162 27.71 0.84 -8.34
CA GLU A 162 26.84 0.37 -9.42
C GLU A 162 25.36 0.37 -9.00
N THR A 163 25.04 -0.13 -7.80
CA THR A 163 23.67 -0.12 -7.26
C THR A 163 23.23 1.31 -6.97
N ARG A 164 24.12 2.17 -6.44
CA ARG A 164 23.82 3.61 -6.27
C ARG A 164 23.47 4.27 -7.60
N LYS A 165 24.24 3.99 -8.66
CA LYS A 165 23.97 4.51 -10.00
C LYS A 165 22.60 4.02 -10.51
N LYS A 166 22.30 2.73 -10.39
CA LYS A 166 20.98 2.17 -10.77
C LYS A 166 19.83 2.86 -10.04
N VAL A 167 19.97 3.10 -8.74
CA VAL A 167 18.94 3.80 -7.96
C VAL A 167 18.77 5.25 -8.39
N ARG A 168 19.87 5.99 -8.62
CA ARG A 168 19.80 7.35 -9.16
C ARG A 168 19.13 7.39 -10.53
N ASP A 169 19.47 6.46 -11.42
CA ASP A 169 18.84 6.37 -12.75
C ASP A 169 17.34 6.07 -12.63
N MET A 170 16.94 5.17 -11.73
CA MET A 170 15.53 4.90 -11.44
C MET A 170 14.80 6.12 -10.89
N ALA A 171 15.40 6.83 -9.93
CA ALA A 171 14.83 8.05 -9.36
C ALA A 171 14.69 9.16 -10.42
N ALA A 172 15.68 9.33 -11.29
CA ALA A 172 15.62 10.27 -12.41
C ALA A 172 14.48 9.95 -13.39
N MET A 173 14.30 8.68 -13.75
CA MET A 173 13.15 8.23 -14.57
C MET A 173 11.81 8.44 -13.86
N GLY A 174 11.77 8.29 -12.54
CA GLY A 174 10.60 8.58 -11.72
C GLY A 174 10.25 10.06 -11.70
N ASN A 175 11.22 10.93 -11.40
CA ASN A 175 11.04 12.38 -11.39
C ASN A 175 10.59 12.90 -12.77
N LYS A 176 11.16 12.37 -13.85
CA LYS A 176 10.71 12.72 -15.21
C LYS A 176 9.24 12.34 -15.42
N ALA A 177 8.84 11.12 -15.08
CA ALA A 177 7.45 10.68 -15.23
C ALA A 177 6.47 11.49 -14.38
N ILE A 178 6.92 11.97 -13.20
CA ILE A 178 6.15 12.86 -12.34
C ILE A 178 6.03 14.26 -12.96
N SER A 179 7.08 14.79 -13.57
CA SER A 179 7.02 16.04 -14.33
C SER A 179 6.03 15.94 -15.49
N ASP A 180 6.08 14.84 -16.27
CA ASP A 180 5.13 14.59 -17.36
C ASP A 180 3.69 14.47 -16.82
N PHE A 181 3.52 13.85 -15.65
CA PHE A 181 2.23 13.78 -14.96
C PHE A 181 1.75 15.16 -14.50
N ALA A 182 2.64 16.04 -14.03
CA ALA A 182 2.30 17.39 -13.60
C ALA A 182 1.74 18.23 -14.76
N GLU A 183 2.31 18.11 -15.97
CA GLU A 183 1.75 18.76 -17.17
C GLU A 183 0.35 18.24 -17.49
N ASN A 184 0.16 16.92 -17.46
CA ASN A 184 -1.15 16.31 -17.65
C ASN A 184 -2.16 16.78 -16.59
N ALA A 185 -1.75 16.85 -15.32
CA ALA A 185 -2.60 17.34 -14.25
C ALA A 185 -3.03 18.79 -14.49
N ARG A 186 -2.12 19.67 -14.93
CA ARG A 186 -2.47 21.06 -15.31
C ARG A 186 -3.50 21.10 -16.43
N LEU A 187 -3.32 20.31 -17.50
CA LEU A 187 -4.31 20.21 -18.58
C LEU A 187 -5.69 19.75 -18.06
N LEU A 188 -5.72 18.79 -17.13
CA LEU A 188 -6.97 18.32 -16.51
C LEU A 188 -7.64 19.39 -15.63
N THR A 189 -6.89 20.32 -15.05
CA THR A 189 -7.47 21.45 -14.30
C THR A 189 -8.15 22.48 -15.22
N ASP A 190 -7.69 22.62 -16.45
CA ASP A 190 -8.27 23.56 -17.43
C ASP A 190 -9.53 23.01 -18.09
N LYS A 191 -9.71 21.69 -18.06
CA LYS A 191 -10.84 21.00 -18.67
C LYS A 191 -12.07 21.04 -17.78
N LYS A 192 -13.02 21.91 -18.12
CA LYS A 192 -14.31 22.00 -17.42
C LYS A 192 -15.23 20.85 -17.80
N VAL A 193 -15.99 20.39 -16.81
CA VAL A 193 -16.95 19.29 -16.95
C VAL A 193 -18.28 19.69 -16.31
N ASP A 194 -19.37 19.08 -16.75
CA ASP A 194 -20.69 19.21 -16.13
C ASP A 194 -21.08 17.91 -15.39
N ASN A 195 -22.26 17.91 -14.76
CA ASN A 195 -22.74 16.75 -14.01
C ASN A 195 -23.01 15.53 -14.91
N VAL A 196 -23.46 15.74 -16.14
CA VAL A 196 -23.76 14.64 -17.07
C VAL A 196 -22.46 13.94 -17.48
N ILE A 197 -21.42 14.70 -17.79
CA ILE A 197 -20.07 14.21 -18.04
C ILE A 197 -19.53 13.49 -16.81
N ALA A 198 -19.74 14.04 -15.60
CA ALA A 198 -19.30 13.42 -14.37
C ALA A 198 -19.93 12.03 -14.18
N TRP A 199 -21.25 11.90 -14.33
CA TRP A 199 -21.95 10.62 -14.25
C TRP A 199 -21.40 9.62 -15.27
N ARG A 200 -21.30 10.00 -16.55
CA ARG A 200 -20.78 9.14 -17.62
C ARG A 200 -19.35 8.69 -17.35
N PHE A 201 -18.51 9.60 -16.86
CA PHE A 201 -17.15 9.29 -16.47
C PHE A 201 -17.11 8.26 -15.33
N MET A 202 -17.89 8.45 -14.26
CA MET A 202 -17.92 7.50 -13.15
C MET A 202 -18.43 6.12 -13.59
N PHE A 203 -19.44 6.07 -14.46
CA PHE A 203 -19.90 4.82 -15.07
C PHE A 203 -18.77 4.11 -15.83
N ASN A 204 -18.10 4.84 -16.72
CA ASN A 204 -17.00 4.29 -17.52
C ASN A 204 -15.82 3.83 -16.66
N VAL A 205 -15.64 4.37 -15.46
CA VAL A 205 -14.63 3.92 -14.51
C VAL A 205 -15.05 2.66 -13.79
N PHE A 206 -16.24 2.65 -13.15
CA PHE A 206 -16.64 1.58 -12.22
C PHE A 206 -17.43 0.43 -12.85
N GLN A 207 -18.08 0.66 -13.98
CA GLN A 207 -19.02 -0.27 -14.62
C GLN A 207 -18.63 -0.52 -16.08
N SER A 208 -17.35 -0.81 -16.30
CA SER A 208 -16.76 -0.95 -17.62
C SER A 208 -17.32 -2.04 -18.51
N ASP A 209 -17.92 -3.05 -17.88
CA ASP A 209 -18.38 -4.26 -18.54
C ASP A 209 -19.86 -4.16 -18.92
N VAL A 210 -20.51 -3.04 -18.59
CA VAL A 210 -21.91 -2.79 -18.96
C VAL A 210 -21.95 -2.22 -20.37
N ASP A 211 -22.31 -3.08 -21.33
CA ASP A 211 -22.47 -2.75 -22.75
C ASP A 211 -23.74 -1.92 -22.95
N THR A 212 -23.70 -0.67 -22.49
CA THR A 212 -24.80 0.29 -22.62
C THR A 212 -24.37 1.43 -23.52
N ASN A 213 -25.29 1.91 -24.36
CA ASN A 213 -25.15 3.19 -25.07
C ASN A 213 -25.26 4.36 -24.07
N ILE A 214 -24.30 4.43 -23.15
CA ILE A 214 -24.08 5.51 -22.17
C ILE A 214 -24.08 6.92 -22.80
N PRO A 215 -23.64 7.16 -24.06
CA PRO A 215 -23.62 8.50 -24.64
C PRO A 215 -24.99 9.19 -24.80
N LEU A 216 -26.10 8.46 -24.74
CA LEU A 216 -27.45 8.98 -24.96
C LEU A 216 -28.30 9.13 -23.70
N LEU A 217 -27.83 8.60 -22.56
CA LEU A 217 -28.62 8.58 -21.32
C LEU A 217 -28.56 9.92 -20.58
N GLU A 218 -29.68 10.28 -19.98
CA GLU A 218 -29.83 11.45 -19.10
C GLU A 218 -29.32 11.15 -17.67
N GLU A 219 -29.07 12.21 -16.88
CA GLU A 219 -28.55 12.09 -15.52
C GLU A 219 -29.40 11.17 -14.61
N LYS A 220 -30.73 11.25 -14.73
CA LYS A 220 -31.64 10.45 -13.91
C LYS A 220 -31.53 8.96 -14.22
N GLU A 221 -31.46 8.60 -15.50
CA GLU A 221 -31.34 7.21 -15.97
C GLU A 221 -29.99 6.63 -15.57
N LEU A 222 -28.92 7.44 -15.68
CA LEU A 222 -27.60 7.10 -15.15
C LEU A 222 -27.68 6.84 -13.63
N GLY A 223 -28.33 7.70 -12.87
CA GLY A 223 -28.51 7.50 -11.42
C GLY A 223 -29.18 6.18 -11.05
N GLU A 224 -30.20 5.76 -11.79
CA GLU A 224 -30.95 4.52 -11.56
C GLU A 224 -30.11 3.27 -11.84
N LEU A 225 -29.32 3.26 -12.92
CA LEU A 225 -28.45 2.16 -13.33
C LEU A 225 -27.14 2.07 -12.52
N ALA A 226 -26.82 3.11 -11.74
CA ALA A 226 -25.53 3.25 -11.09
C ALA A 226 -25.36 2.26 -9.94
N ALA A 227 -24.24 1.54 -9.98
CA ALA A 227 -23.77 0.77 -8.83
C ALA A 227 -23.46 1.70 -7.64
N ASN A 228 -23.35 1.12 -6.45
CA ASN A 228 -23.09 1.88 -5.22
C ASN A 228 -21.79 2.69 -5.32
N GLU A 229 -20.74 2.09 -5.89
CA GLU A 229 -19.44 2.73 -6.09
C GLU A 229 -19.52 3.95 -7.01
N THR A 230 -20.27 3.85 -8.11
CA THR A 230 -20.53 4.96 -9.03
C THR A 230 -21.24 6.11 -8.33
N ARG A 231 -22.29 5.82 -7.55
CA ARG A 231 -23.03 6.84 -6.78
C ARG A 231 -22.13 7.52 -5.74
N LEU A 232 -21.32 6.74 -5.02
CA LEU A 232 -20.34 7.29 -4.07
C LEU A 232 -19.29 8.17 -4.77
N ALA A 233 -18.88 7.82 -5.98
CA ALA A 233 -17.93 8.60 -6.76
C ALA A 233 -18.51 9.97 -7.17
N VAL A 234 -19.77 10.00 -7.60
CA VAL A 234 -20.47 11.25 -7.95
C VAL A 234 -20.67 12.12 -6.72
N ASP A 235 -21.07 11.55 -5.57
CA ASP A 235 -21.15 12.30 -4.31
C ASP A 235 -19.78 12.87 -3.90
N ALA A 236 -18.72 12.06 -4.05
CA ALA A 236 -17.34 12.49 -3.80
C ALA A 236 -16.87 13.59 -4.76
N PHE A 237 -17.39 13.67 -5.98
CA PHE A 237 -17.07 14.77 -6.89
C PHE A 237 -17.59 16.12 -6.37
N SER A 238 -18.70 16.11 -5.64
CA SER A 238 -19.25 17.33 -5.03
C SER A 238 -18.69 17.63 -3.63
N ARG A 239 -18.37 16.60 -2.83
CA ARG A 239 -18.16 16.75 -1.39
C ARG A 239 -16.82 16.26 -0.86
N ALA A 240 -15.99 15.60 -1.68
CA ALA A 240 -14.70 15.13 -1.19
C ALA A 240 -13.79 16.32 -0.84
N PRO A 241 -12.88 16.16 0.15
CA PRO A 241 -11.92 17.21 0.50
C PRO A 241 -11.12 17.70 -0.71
N GLY A 242 -10.98 19.01 -0.84
CA GLY A 242 -10.26 19.66 -1.93
C GLY A 242 -11.01 19.74 -3.26
N GLN A 243 -12.29 19.35 -3.34
CA GLN A 243 -13.12 19.59 -4.54
C GLN A 243 -13.53 21.06 -4.69
N GLU A 244 -13.50 21.82 -3.60
CA GLU A 244 -13.74 23.25 -3.56
C GLU A 244 -12.60 24.08 -4.18
N LEU A 245 -11.41 23.48 -4.37
CA LEU A 245 -10.26 24.17 -4.95
C LEU A 245 -10.47 24.45 -6.44
N GLU A 246 -9.91 25.56 -6.93
CA GLU A 246 -10.00 25.98 -8.33
C GLU A 246 -9.51 24.89 -9.31
N SER A 247 -8.49 24.12 -8.92
CA SER A 247 -7.96 22.99 -9.69
C SER A 247 -8.98 21.89 -9.92
N SER A 248 -9.90 21.66 -8.98
CA SER A 248 -10.79 20.48 -8.94
C SER A 248 -12.25 20.81 -9.18
N SER A 249 -12.68 22.04 -8.85
CA SER A 249 -14.08 22.45 -8.93
C SER A 249 -14.60 22.42 -10.37
N MET A 250 -15.49 21.44 -10.65
CA MET A 250 -16.06 21.19 -11.96
C MET A 250 -15.00 21.00 -13.06
N THR A 251 -13.92 20.26 -12.74
CA THR A 251 -12.84 19.93 -13.69
C THR A 251 -12.64 18.42 -13.85
N ALA A 252 -11.99 18.01 -14.93
CA ALA A 252 -11.55 16.63 -15.12
C ALA A 252 -10.56 16.17 -14.03
N TRP A 253 -9.75 17.09 -13.49
CA TRP A 253 -8.91 16.84 -12.32
C TRP A 253 -9.75 16.51 -11.07
N GLY A 254 -10.86 17.22 -10.85
CA GLY A 254 -11.80 16.91 -9.77
C GLY A 254 -12.42 15.51 -9.92
N LEU A 255 -12.77 15.10 -11.14
CA LEU A 255 -13.29 13.75 -11.41
C LEU A 255 -12.30 12.66 -11.02
N LEU A 256 -11.04 12.81 -11.42
CA LEU A 256 -9.97 11.88 -11.05
C LEU A 256 -9.77 11.84 -9.52
N ASN A 257 -9.84 12.99 -8.86
CA ASN A 257 -9.70 13.08 -7.40
C ASN A 257 -10.89 12.45 -6.66
N ALA A 258 -12.10 12.52 -7.20
CA ALA A 258 -13.27 11.84 -6.64
C ALA A 258 -13.09 10.32 -6.65
N VAL A 259 -12.65 9.77 -7.80
CA VAL A 259 -12.37 8.32 -7.95
C VAL A 259 -11.27 7.88 -6.98
N THR A 260 -10.14 8.59 -6.98
CA THR A 260 -9.00 8.23 -6.11
C THR A 260 -9.39 8.34 -4.63
N TYR A 261 -10.20 9.33 -4.24
CA TYR A 261 -10.70 9.49 -2.87
C TYR A 261 -11.54 8.30 -2.42
N ILE A 262 -12.53 7.88 -3.20
CA ILE A 262 -13.37 6.75 -2.78
C ILE A 262 -12.57 5.45 -2.70
N VAL A 263 -11.61 5.27 -3.61
CA VAL A 263 -10.74 4.10 -3.62
C VAL A 263 -9.84 4.06 -2.38
N ASP A 264 -9.24 5.19 -2.00
CA ASP A 264 -8.32 5.29 -0.86
C ASP A 264 -9.02 5.37 0.49
N HIS A 265 -10.26 5.89 0.55
CA HIS A 265 -10.90 6.22 1.81
C HIS A 265 -12.24 5.51 2.06
N ARG A 266 -12.86 4.84 1.07
CA ARG A 266 -14.24 4.30 1.22
C ARG A 266 -14.43 2.83 0.81
N LEU A 267 -13.84 2.35 -0.29
CA LEU A 267 -14.27 1.09 -0.93
C LEU A 267 -13.97 -0.23 -0.20
N SER A 268 -13.09 -0.27 0.80
CA SER A 268 -12.78 -1.52 1.52
C SER A 268 -13.01 -1.41 3.02
N LYS A 269 -13.51 -2.50 3.62
CA LYS A 269 -13.90 -2.55 5.05
C LYS A 269 -12.70 -2.46 6.00
N SER A 270 -11.55 -3.03 5.62
CA SER A 270 -10.32 -2.95 6.44
C SER A 270 -9.30 -2.02 5.80
N GLN A 271 -8.63 -1.23 6.62
CA GLN A 271 -7.61 -0.28 6.17
C GLN A 271 -6.45 -0.99 5.47
N ASP A 272 -6.00 -2.13 5.99
CA ASP A 272 -4.93 -2.95 5.40
C ASP A 272 -5.28 -3.44 3.99
N SER A 273 -6.48 -4.04 3.82
CA SER A 273 -6.94 -4.51 2.52
C SER A 273 -7.08 -3.35 1.54
N ARG A 274 -7.63 -2.21 2.01
CA ARG A 274 -7.79 -1.01 1.20
C ARG A 274 -6.47 -0.52 0.62
N LEU A 275 -5.46 -0.35 1.48
CA LEU A 275 -4.15 0.15 1.06
C LEU A 275 -3.46 -0.83 0.10
N ARG A 276 -3.55 -2.14 0.38
CA ARG A 276 -3.01 -3.17 -0.53
C ARG A 276 -3.67 -3.14 -1.91
N GLN A 277 -5.00 -3.04 -1.95
CA GLN A 277 -5.72 -2.96 -3.22
C GLN A 277 -5.38 -1.67 -3.96
N ALA A 278 -5.31 -0.54 -3.26
CA ALA A 278 -5.01 0.77 -3.82
C ALA A 278 -3.61 0.87 -4.43
N TRP A 279 -2.61 0.20 -3.84
CA TRP A 279 -1.23 0.22 -4.35
C TRP A 279 -0.93 -0.90 -5.35
N PHE A 280 -1.57 -2.05 -5.22
CA PHE A 280 -1.12 -3.25 -5.92
C PHE A 280 -2.22 -4.12 -6.55
N GLY A 281 -3.49 -3.84 -6.25
CA GLY A 281 -4.60 -4.71 -6.62
C GLY A 281 -5.46 -4.14 -7.73
N ALA A 282 -6.74 -4.54 -7.73
CA ALA A 282 -7.72 -4.09 -8.72
C ALA A 282 -7.92 -2.57 -8.66
N ASN A 283 -7.94 -2.01 -7.45
CA ASN A 283 -8.12 -0.57 -7.21
C ASN A 283 -6.97 0.28 -7.78
N ALA A 284 -5.73 -0.24 -7.81
CA ALA A 284 -4.62 0.44 -8.47
C ALA A 284 -4.85 0.55 -9.99
N LYS A 285 -5.38 -0.51 -10.62
CA LYS A 285 -5.74 -0.52 -12.04
C LYS A 285 -6.91 0.41 -12.33
N LEU A 286 -7.88 0.46 -11.43
CA LEU A 286 -9.04 1.34 -11.52
C LEU A 286 -8.65 2.82 -11.55
N LYS A 287 -7.72 3.23 -10.68
CA LYS A 287 -7.17 4.59 -10.69
C LYS A 287 -6.41 4.91 -11.97
N LYS A 288 -5.62 3.95 -12.48
CA LYS A 288 -4.92 4.11 -13.77
C LYS A 288 -5.93 4.33 -14.91
N ARG A 289 -6.98 3.51 -14.97
CA ARG A 289 -8.08 3.66 -15.93
C ARG A 289 -8.74 5.03 -15.81
N ALA A 290 -9.05 5.48 -14.60
CA ALA A 290 -9.67 6.78 -14.37
C ALA A 290 -8.79 7.93 -14.87
N PHE A 291 -7.48 7.84 -14.69
CA PHE A 291 -6.54 8.81 -15.25
C PHE A 291 -6.54 8.80 -16.78
N GLU A 292 -6.49 7.62 -17.41
CA GLU A 292 -6.55 7.48 -18.87
C GLU A 292 -7.86 8.03 -19.46
N LEU A 293 -9.00 7.74 -18.82
CA LEU A 293 -10.30 8.28 -19.23
C LEU A 293 -10.38 9.80 -19.04
N ALA A 294 -9.78 10.35 -17.98
CA ALA A 294 -9.81 11.79 -17.73
C ALA A 294 -9.03 12.55 -18.81
N LEU A 295 -7.89 11.98 -19.26
CA LEU A 295 -7.11 12.52 -20.37
C LEU A 295 -7.88 12.48 -21.70
N ALA A 296 -8.70 11.45 -21.91
CA ALA A 296 -9.47 11.23 -23.13
C ALA A 296 -10.80 12.00 -23.22
N LEU A 297 -11.19 12.75 -22.19
CA LEU A 297 -12.37 13.63 -22.24
C LEU A 297 -12.28 14.70 -23.35
#